data_AF-A0A5C7ZZU2-F1
#
_entry.id   AF-A0A5C7ZZU2-F1
#
_cell.length_a   1.000
_cell.length_b   1.000
_cell.length_c   1.000
_cell.angle_alpha   90.00
_cell.angle_beta   90.00
_cell.angle_gamma   90.00
#
_symmetry.space_group_name_H-M   'P 1'
#
loop_
_entity.id
_entity.type
_entity.pdbx_description
1 polymer ?
#
loop_
_entity_poly.entity_id
_entity_poly.type
_entity_poly.pdbx_seq_one_letter_code
_entity_poly.pdbx_strand_id
1 'polypeptide(L)'
;MASLKLGLYALMLEISAWTGVFLLDAGNDAKLSWYLIIHLFASLLLATFAAALLPAGPARQRIALLCLMAGCSYGVPVAGFIGVAVGVILLRLYRAPPEQEIFESLQLPVFDPHQRQQSGFRQSGLKSFLGNSAVPMNARIGAMVALQYVPGRVSSPLLREVLSDPSEDIRLLAYGMLDNQEKRINRAIDEELKAFSAARQTEGDETPGTGMLEAAQRLSDLYWELVYQDLAQGDLRDYAIGESRRYCELVLSRQPDNAPLNLRLGRLLHEAGDVDAAETAYQRARALGLPATRVLPYQAELCFERRDFAGARRLMLELANWGSLPRLRPVINYWTDSR
;
A
#
# COMPACT_ATOMS: atom_id res chain seq x y z
N MET A 1 41.13 10.40 -25.42
CA MET A 1 42.05 10.51 -26.59
C MET A 1 41.33 10.38 -27.93
N ALA A 2 40.34 9.49 -28.09
CA ALA A 2 39.60 9.34 -29.35
C ALA A 2 38.77 10.58 -29.76
N SER A 3 38.19 11.30 -28.80
CA SER A 3 37.37 12.49 -29.07
C SER A 3 38.18 13.64 -29.70
N LEU A 4 39.38 13.93 -29.21
CA LEU A 4 40.19 15.04 -29.75
C LEU A 4 40.54 14.85 -31.23
N LYS A 5 40.69 13.60 -31.69
CA LYS A 5 40.95 13.28 -33.10
C LYS A 5 39.76 13.63 -34.00
N LEU A 6 38.53 13.39 -33.53
CA LEU A 6 37.31 13.71 -34.28
C LEU A 6 37.15 15.21 -34.51
N GLY A 7 37.44 16.03 -33.50
CA GLY A 7 37.42 17.49 -33.63
C GLY A 7 38.47 18.01 -34.64
N LEU A 8 39.69 17.43 -34.61
CA LEU A 8 40.73 17.79 -35.57
C LEU A 8 40.35 17.40 -37.01
N TYR A 9 39.78 16.20 -37.20
CA TYR A 9 39.29 15.77 -38.51
C TYR A 9 38.13 16.63 -39.03
N ALA A 10 37.20 17.02 -38.16
CA ALA A 10 36.12 17.93 -38.52
C ALA A 10 36.67 19.28 -39.05
N LEU A 11 37.68 19.84 -38.38
CA LEU A 11 38.31 21.09 -38.79
C LEU A 11 39.10 20.95 -40.10
N MET A 12 39.82 19.84 -40.29
CA MET A 12 40.53 19.57 -41.54
C MET A 12 39.57 19.39 -42.72
N LEU A 13 38.43 18.72 -42.52
CA LEU A 13 37.39 18.61 -43.55
C LEU A 13 36.74 19.96 -43.85
N GLU A 14 36.49 20.79 -42.85
CA GLU A 14 35.94 22.14 -43.08
C GLU A 14 36.90 22.98 -43.92
N ILE A 15 38.21 22.96 -43.60
CA ILE A 15 39.23 23.62 -44.41
C ILE A 15 39.25 23.04 -45.84
N SER A 16 39.18 21.71 -45.98
CA SER A 16 39.12 21.03 -47.28
C SER A 16 37.89 21.39 -48.12
N ALA A 17 36.74 21.61 -47.47
CA ALA A 17 35.52 22.05 -48.14
C ALA A 17 35.74 23.41 -48.81
N TRP A 18 36.31 24.37 -48.06
CA TRP A 18 36.59 25.71 -48.56
C TRP A 18 37.72 25.74 -49.58
N THR A 19 38.82 25.01 -49.35
CA THR A 19 39.95 24.99 -50.28
C THR A 19 39.57 24.36 -51.62
N GLY A 20 38.71 23.33 -51.63
CA GLY A 20 38.23 22.72 -52.87
C GLY A 20 37.40 23.66 -53.74
N VAL A 21 36.65 24.60 -53.15
CA VAL A 21 35.93 25.63 -53.93
C VAL A 21 36.89 26.51 -54.73
N PHE A 22 38.07 26.81 -54.17
CA PHE A 22 39.07 27.68 -54.80
C PHE A 22 40.05 26.93 -55.71
N LEU A 23 40.43 25.69 -55.36
CA LEU A 23 41.51 24.95 -56.01
C LEU A 23 41.05 23.92 -57.04
N LEU A 24 39.79 23.48 -57.01
CA LEU A 24 39.30 22.52 -57.99
C LEU A 24 39.18 23.19 -59.37
N ASP A 25 39.87 22.65 -60.35
CA ASP A 25 39.70 23.03 -61.76
C ASP A 25 38.50 22.27 -62.35
N ALA A 26 37.31 22.69 -61.94
CA ALA A 26 36.04 22.08 -62.31
C ALA A 26 34.94 23.15 -62.49
N GLY A 27 33.82 22.77 -63.11
CA GLY A 27 32.65 23.63 -63.25
C GLY A 27 32.04 24.04 -61.90
N ASN A 28 31.27 25.13 -61.89
CA ASN A 28 30.66 25.69 -60.67
C ASN A 28 29.79 24.66 -59.92
N ASP A 29 29.07 23.81 -60.65
CA ASP A 29 28.21 22.77 -60.05
C ASP A 29 29.04 21.69 -59.34
N ALA A 30 30.21 21.35 -59.88
CA ALA A 30 31.14 20.40 -59.25
C ALA A 30 31.81 20.99 -58.00
N LYS A 31 32.12 22.29 -58.01
CA LYS A 31 32.64 23.00 -56.84
C LYS A 31 31.61 23.09 -55.72
N LEU A 32 30.36 23.39 -56.07
CA LEU A 32 29.25 23.45 -55.12
C LEU A 32 28.95 22.07 -54.53
N SER A 33 28.91 21.02 -55.35
CA SER A 33 28.67 19.66 -54.86
C SER A 33 29.81 19.17 -53.95
N TRP A 34 31.07 19.46 -54.30
CA TRP A 34 32.22 19.21 -53.43
C TRP A 34 32.04 19.88 -52.07
N TYR A 35 31.76 21.18 -52.06
CA TYR A 35 31.56 21.94 -50.84
C TYR A 35 30.47 21.34 -49.96
N LEU A 36 29.28 21.10 -50.53
CA LEU A 36 28.13 20.58 -49.78
C LEU A 36 28.40 19.19 -49.19
N ILE A 37 29.09 18.31 -49.91
CA ILE A 37 29.40 16.96 -49.44
C ILE A 37 30.45 17.02 -48.33
N ILE A 38 31.57 17.72 -48.55
CA ILE A 38 32.65 17.78 -47.57
C ILE A 38 32.21 18.53 -46.30
N HIS A 39 31.43 19.62 -46.45
CA HIS A 39 30.87 20.37 -45.32
C HIS A 39 29.84 19.55 -44.52
N LEU A 40 29.06 18.68 -45.17
CA LEU A 40 28.18 17.73 -44.48
C LEU A 40 28.97 16.75 -43.60
N PHE A 41 30.05 16.19 -44.12
CA PHE A 41 30.93 15.31 -43.34
C PHE A 41 31.64 16.05 -42.20
N ALA A 42 32.11 17.29 -42.43
CA ALA A 42 32.69 18.13 -41.40
C ALA A 42 31.68 18.41 -40.26
N SER A 43 30.43 18.72 -40.60
CA SER A 43 29.34 18.98 -39.66
C SER A 43 28.95 17.76 -38.82
N LEU A 44 28.88 16.56 -39.44
CA LEU A 44 28.62 15.31 -38.72
C LEU A 44 29.77 14.93 -37.77
N LEU A 45 31.02 15.13 -38.19
CA LEU A 45 32.18 14.88 -37.32
C LEU A 45 32.22 15.88 -36.15
N LEU A 46 31.87 17.15 -36.37
CA LEU A 46 31.79 18.14 -35.29
C LEU A 46 30.68 17.78 -34.29
N ALA A 47 29.51 17.35 -34.76
CA ALA A 47 28.40 16.93 -33.91
C ALA A 47 28.74 15.68 -33.07
N THR A 48 29.39 14.68 -33.68
CA THR A 48 29.84 13.47 -32.95
C THR A 48 30.94 13.78 -31.94
N PHE A 49 31.86 14.70 -32.26
CA PHE A 49 32.81 15.23 -31.31
C PHE A 49 32.12 15.92 -30.13
N ALA A 50 31.17 16.81 -30.39
CA ALA A 50 30.39 17.51 -29.38
C ALA A 50 29.66 16.54 -28.43
N ALA A 51 28.97 15.54 -28.99
CA ALA A 51 28.26 14.53 -28.22
C ALA A 51 29.17 13.63 -27.38
N ALA A 52 30.44 13.46 -27.78
CA ALA A 52 31.44 12.72 -26.99
C ALA A 52 32.04 13.56 -25.86
N LEU A 53 31.98 14.90 -25.94
CA LEU A 53 32.49 15.82 -24.91
C LEU A 53 31.45 16.19 -23.86
N LEU A 54 30.18 16.23 -24.24
CA LEU A 54 29.08 16.59 -23.36
C LEU A 54 28.47 15.34 -22.69
N PRO A 55 28.11 15.40 -21.40
CA PRO A 55 27.43 14.31 -20.71
C PRO A 55 25.99 14.20 -21.26
N ALA A 56 25.79 13.35 -22.26
CA ALA A 56 24.47 13.10 -22.82
C ALA A 56 23.86 11.84 -22.18
N GLY A 57 22.64 11.98 -21.66
CA GLY A 57 21.85 10.95 -20.99
C GLY A 57 21.37 9.82 -21.94
N PRO A 58 20.12 9.32 -21.81
CA PRO A 58 19.65 8.18 -22.59
C PRO A 58 19.78 8.34 -24.11
N ALA A 59 19.84 7.22 -24.84
CA ALA A 59 20.16 7.17 -26.28
C ALA A 59 19.31 8.12 -27.16
N ARG A 60 18.03 8.33 -26.81
CA ARG A 60 17.14 9.26 -27.51
C ARG A 60 17.62 10.72 -27.44
N GLN A 61 18.16 11.15 -26.30
CA GLN A 61 18.70 12.51 -26.12
C GLN A 61 20.00 12.70 -26.90
N ARG A 62 20.82 11.65 -26.99
CA ARG A 62 22.05 11.66 -27.79
C ARG A 62 21.78 11.87 -29.27
N ILE A 63 20.78 11.16 -29.82
CA ILE A 63 20.39 11.31 -31.23
C ILE A 63 19.85 12.72 -31.48
N ALA A 64 18.98 13.23 -30.60
CA ALA A 64 18.45 14.59 -30.73
C ALA A 64 19.56 15.66 -30.72
N LEU A 65 20.55 15.53 -29.83
CA LEU A 65 21.71 16.43 -29.77
C LEU A 65 22.56 16.35 -31.04
N LEU A 66 22.81 15.14 -31.55
CA LEU A 66 23.56 14.95 -32.80
C LEU A 66 22.85 15.63 -33.98
N CYS A 67 21.55 15.39 -34.14
CA CYS A 67 20.76 15.99 -35.21
C CYS A 67 20.75 17.53 -35.11
N LEU A 68 20.59 18.07 -33.90
CA LEU A 68 20.60 19.52 -33.68
C LEU A 68 21.96 20.14 -34.04
N MET A 69 23.06 19.58 -33.53
CA MET A 69 24.40 20.13 -33.76
C MET A 69 24.84 19.99 -35.23
N ALA A 70 24.53 18.85 -35.87
CA ALA A 70 24.80 18.65 -37.28
C ALA A 70 23.95 19.58 -38.16
N GLY A 71 22.65 19.73 -37.84
CA GLY A 71 21.73 20.61 -38.55
C GLY A 71 22.13 22.08 -38.46
N CYS A 72 22.48 22.57 -37.27
CA CYS A 72 22.96 23.94 -37.08
C CYS A 72 24.29 24.20 -37.81
N SER A 73 25.23 23.24 -37.76
CA SER A 73 26.53 23.39 -38.42
C SER A 73 26.42 23.40 -39.94
N TYR A 74 25.56 22.55 -40.50
CA TYR A 74 25.36 22.42 -41.94
C TYR A 74 24.46 23.52 -42.53
N GLY A 75 23.39 23.91 -41.82
CA GLY A 75 22.40 24.87 -42.32
C GLY A 75 22.89 26.32 -42.33
N VAL A 76 23.87 26.65 -41.48
CA VAL A 76 24.50 27.98 -41.45
C VAL A 76 26.02 27.80 -41.54
N PRO A 77 26.59 27.76 -42.75
CA PRO A 77 28.02 27.51 -42.90
C PRO A 77 28.86 28.59 -42.22
N VAL A 78 30.06 28.21 -41.77
CA VAL A 78 30.98 29.04 -40.94
C VAL A 78 30.41 29.40 -39.57
N ALA A 79 29.31 30.16 -39.50
CA ALA A 79 28.77 30.65 -38.24
C ALA A 79 28.16 29.52 -37.38
N GLY A 80 27.45 28.57 -37.98
CA GLY A 80 26.93 27.38 -37.30
C GLY A 80 28.06 26.47 -36.80
N PHE A 81 29.07 26.23 -37.64
CA PHE A 81 30.24 25.42 -37.28
C PHE A 81 31.01 26.03 -36.11
N ILE A 82 31.31 27.34 -36.16
CA ILE A 82 31.97 28.07 -35.06
C ILE A 82 31.08 28.09 -33.82
N GLY A 83 29.78 28.37 -33.98
CA GLY A 83 28.83 28.44 -32.88
C GLY A 83 28.72 27.13 -32.09
N VAL A 84 28.67 25.99 -32.78
CA VAL A 84 28.68 24.66 -32.13
C VAL A 84 30.01 24.41 -31.42
N ALA A 85 31.15 24.70 -32.06
CA ALA A 85 32.47 24.52 -31.45
C ALA A 85 32.64 25.35 -30.17
N VAL A 86 32.28 26.64 -30.22
CA VAL A 86 32.33 27.55 -29.06
C VAL A 86 31.32 27.14 -27.99
N GLY A 87 30.10 26.77 -28.36
CA GLY A 87 29.06 26.33 -27.44
C GLY A 87 29.47 25.11 -26.63
N VAL A 88 30.12 24.12 -27.27
CA VAL A 88 30.66 22.94 -26.58
C VAL A 88 31.76 23.32 -25.59
N ILE A 89 32.66 24.24 -25.96
CA ILE A 89 33.71 24.73 -25.05
C ILE A 89 33.09 25.45 -23.86
N LEU A 90 32.13 26.35 -24.09
CA LEU A 90 31.44 27.09 -23.03
C LEU A 90 30.71 26.14 -22.07
N LEU A 91 29.94 25.18 -22.59
CA LEU A 91 29.22 24.18 -21.78
C LEU A 91 30.17 23.28 -20.97
N ARG A 92 31.36 22.99 -21.51
CA ARG A 92 32.37 22.20 -20.80
C ARG A 92 33.08 22.97 -19.70
N LEU A 93 33.27 24.28 -19.90
CA LEU A 93 33.85 25.19 -18.89
C LEU A 93 32.81 25.56 -17.82
N TYR A 94 31.53 25.57 -18.17
CA TYR A 94 30.43 25.84 -17.25
C TYR A 94 30.16 24.61 -16.37
N ARG A 95 30.72 24.59 -15.16
CA ARG A 95 30.30 23.63 -14.12
C ARG A 95 28.93 24.04 -13.61
N ALA A 96 27.90 23.25 -13.94
CA ALA A 96 26.65 23.33 -13.21
C ALA A 96 26.94 23.07 -11.72
N PRO A 97 26.43 23.90 -10.79
CA PRO A 97 26.47 23.55 -9.38
C PRO A 97 25.81 22.17 -9.21
N PRO A 98 26.37 21.28 -8.37
CA PRO A 98 25.71 20.01 -8.09
C PRO A 98 24.28 20.31 -7.61
N GLU A 99 23.30 19.61 -8.17
CA GLU A 99 21.93 19.60 -7.64
C GLU A 99 22.04 19.27 -6.15
N GLN A 100 21.66 20.21 -5.28
CA GLN A 100 21.47 19.90 -3.87
C GLN A 100 20.32 18.89 -3.82
N GLU A 101 20.61 17.65 -3.45
CA GLU A 101 19.56 16.69 -3.09
C GLU A 101 18.78 17.30 -1.92
N ILE A 102 17.57 17.79 -2.20
CA ILE A 102 16.67 18.43 -1.22
C ILE A 102 16.22 17.42 -0.14
N PHE A 103 16.49 16.13 -0.35
CA PHE A 103 16.13 15.05 0.56
C PHE A 103 17.38 14.33 1.05
N GLU A 104 17.91 14.79 2.18
CA GLU A 104 18.82 13.98 2.99
C GLU A 104 18.07 12.74 3.46
N SER A 105 18.65 11.54 3.30
CA SER A 105 18.06 10.31 3.82
C SER A 105 18.06 10.40 5.35
N LEU A 106 16.95 10.83 5.93
CA LEU A 106 16.77 10.86 7.37
C LEU A 106 16.97 9.45 7.91
N GLN A 107 17.88 9.29 8.87
CA GLN A 107 17.99 8.06 9.63
C GLN A 107 16.63 7.77 10.26
N LEU A 108 16.08 6.59 9.98
CA LEU A 108 14.84 6.14 10.60
C LEU A 108 15.04 6.17 12.13
N PRO A 109 14.14 6.82 12.89
CA PRO A 109 14.25 6.83 14.34
C PRO A 109 14.26 5.40 14.86
N VAL A 110 15.18 5.11 15.79
CA VAL A 110 15.25 3.81 16.45
C VAL A 110 13.97 3.60 17.24
N PHE A 111 13.31 2.47 17.02
CA PHE A 111 12.15 2.07 17.80
C PHE A 111 12.58 1.80 19.24
N ASP A 112 12.13 2.62 20.19
CA ASP A 112 12.31 2.37 21.62
C ASP A 112 11.10 1.58 22.15
N PRO A 113 11.26 0.28 22.45
CA PRO A 113 10.18 -0.56 22.96
C PRO A 113 9.70 -0.14 24.37
N HIS A 114 10.47 0.69 25.08
CA HIS A 114 10.13 1.18 26.42
C HIS A 114 9.51 2.58 26.43
N GLN A 115 9.38 3.24 25.26
CA GLN A 115 8.76 4.55 25.18
C GLN A 115 7.27 4.41 25.55
N ARG A 116 6.91 4.89 26.75
CA ARG A 116 5.52 4.86 27.25
C ARG A 116 4.59 5.44 26.19
N GLN A 117 3.59 4.64 25.81
CA GLN A 117 2.47 5.06 24.96
C GLN A 117 1.75 6.25 25.60
N GLN A 118 2.17 7.47 25.28
CA GLN A 118 1.25 8.59 25.31
C GLN A 118 0.18 8.28 24.27
N SER A 119 -1.08 8.35 24.71
CA SER A 119 -2.30 8.06 23.97
C SER A 119 -2.29 8.73 22.59
N GLY A 120 -1.79 8.04 21.58
CA GLY A 120 -1.57 8.63 20.26
C GLY A 120 -0.42 8.06 19.45
N PHE A 121 0.42 7.15 19.99
CA PHE A 121 1.42 6.45 19.15
C PHE A 121 0.71 5.73 18.00
N ARG A 122 0.91 6.27 16.81
CA ARG A 122 0.08 5.98 15.64
C ARG A 122 0.41 4.57 15.16
N GLN A 123 -0.50 3.64 15.41
CA GLN A 123 -0.60 2.32 14.77
C GLN A 123 -0.39 2.39 13.24
N SER A 124 -0.64 3.56 12.65
CA SER A 124 -0.43 3.90 11.24
C SER A 124 1.01 3.76 10.73
N GLY A 125 2.03 3.74 11.58
CA GLY A 125 3.44 3.59 11.15
C GLY A 125 4.00 2.17 11.25
N LEU A 126 3.35 1.29 12.03
CA LEU A 126 3.90 -0.02 12.35
C LEU A 126 3.86 -0.97 11.14
N LYS A 127 2.81 -0.87 10.33
CA LYS A 127 2.70 -1.61 9.06
C LYS A 127 3.81 -1.26 8.08
N SER A 128 4.01 0.04 7.81
CA SER A 128 5.09 0.50 6.92
C SER A 128 6.48 0.18 7.47
N PHE A 129 6.62 0.15 8.80
CA PHE A 129 7.88 -0.18 9.47
C PHE A 129 8.20 -1.68 9.38
N LEU A 130 7.22 -2.54 9.65
CA LEU A 130 7.39 -3.99 9.57
C LEU A 130 7.61 -4.48 8.14
N GLY A 131 6.93 -3.88 7.16
CA GLY A 131 7.08 -4.23 5.74
C GLY A 131 8.32 -3.66 5.06
N ASN A 132 9.07 -2.78 5.70
CA ASN A 132 10.25 -2.14 5.11
C ASN A 132 11.53 -2.92 5.44
N SER A 133 12.04 -3.68 4.47
CA SER A 133 13.30 -4.44 4.61
C SER A 133 14.55 -3.57 4.79
N ALA A 134 14.48 -2.26 4.55
CA ALA A 134 15.57 -1.33 4.84
C ALA A 134 15.71 -1.01 6.34
N VAL A 135 14.71 -1.34 7.16
CA VAL A 135 14.76 -1.16 8.63
C VAL A 135 15.67 -2.24 9.24
N PRO A 136 16.58 -1.88 10.18
CA PRO A 136 17.43 -2.86 10.87
C PRO A 136 16.64 -4.01 11.52
N MET A 137 17.17 -5.23 11.39
CA MET A 137 16.53 -6.47 11.86
C MET A 137 16.09 -6.41 13.32
N ASN A 138 16.99 -5.98 14.20
CA ASN A 138 16.73 -5.85 15.64
C ASN A 138 15.58 -4.89 15.97
N ALA A 139 15.45 -3.78 15.23
CA ALA A 139 14.35 -2.84 15.40
C ALA A 139 13.02 -3.44 14.93
N ARG A 140 13.02 -4.20 13.83
CA ARG A 140 11.85 -4.93 13.33
C ARG A 140 11.38 -6.00 14.32
N ILE A 141 12.32 -6.75 14.91
CA ILE A 141 12.04 -7.71 15.98
C ILE A 141 11.45 -7.00 17.21
N GLY A 142 12.04 -5.89 17.64
CA GLY A 142 11.50 -5.08 18.74
C GLY A 142 10.07 -4.60 18.48
N ALA A 143 9.76 -4.19 17.24
CA ALA A 143 8.41 -3.80 16.84
C ALA A 143 7.42 -4.99 16.87
N MET A 144 7.84 -6.19 16.45
CA MET A 144 7.01 -7.41 16.59
C MET A 144 6.79 -7.77 18.06
N VAL A 145 7.80 -7.66 18.92
CA VAL A 145 7.61 -7.89 20.36
C VAL A 145 6.60 -6.89 20.94
N ALA A 146 6.61 -5.62 20.50
CA ALA A 146 5.61 -4.65 20.94
C ALA A 146 4.17 -5.01 20.50
N LEU A 147 4.00 -5.72 19.38
CA LEU A 147 2.69 -6.21 18.93
C LEU A 147 2.03 -7.17 19.91
N GLN A 148 2.78 -7.83 20.80
CA GLN A 148 2.21 -8.74 21.79
C GLN A 148 1.25 -8.03 22.77
N TYR A 149 1.43 -6.72 22.96
CA TYR A 149 0.59 -5.89 23.83
C TYR A 149 -0.53 -5.16 23.07
N VAL A 150 -0.58 -5.32 21.75
CA VAL A 150 -1.62 -4.74 20.89
C VAL A 150 -2.76 -5.75 20.75
N PRO A 151 -4.04 -5.31 20.75
CA PRO A 151 -5.18 -6.23 20.59
C PRO A 151 -5.08 -7.08 19.31
N GLY A 152 -5.44 -8.37 19.40
CA GLY A 152 -5.31 -9.35 18.32
C GLY A 152 -5.87 -8.87 16.97
N ARG A 153 -7.08 -8.32 16.96
CA ARG A 153 -7.72 -7.73 15.75
C ARG A 153 -6.86 -6.69 14.99
N VAL A 154 -5.87 -6.09 15.65
CA VAL A 154 -4.94 -5.14 15.05
C VAL A 154 -3.58 -5.80 14.79
N SER A 155 -3.10 -6.65 15.69
CA SER A 155 -1.78 -7.28 15.59
C SER A 155 -1.75 -8.48 14.64
N SER A 156 -2.76 -9.36 14.66
CA SER A 156 -2.77 -10.59 13.86
C SER A 156 -2.73 -10.34 12.34
N PRO A 157 -3.49 -9.36 11.77
CA PRO A 157 -3.32 -9.03 10.35
C PRO A 157 -1.92 -8.51 9.99
N LEU A 158 -1.29 -7.75 10.90
CA LEU A 158 0.08 -7.25 10.70
C LEU A 158 1.11 -8.38 10.76
N LEU A 159 0.97 -9.31 11.72
CA LEU A 159 1.82 -10.49 11.81
C LEU A 159 1.68 -11.37 10.57
N ARG A 160 0.46 -11.48 10.02
CA ARG A 160 0.18 -12.25 8.80
C ARG A 160 0.84 -11.67 7.56
N GLU A 161 0.83 -10.34 7.38
CA GLU A 161 1.56 -9.68 6.29
C GLU A 161 3.07 -9.97 6.34
N VAL A 162 3.61 -10.14 7.56
CA VAL A 162 5.03 -10.39 7.79
C VAL A 162 5.42 -11.86 7.55
N LEU A 163 4.46 -12.78 7.38
CA LEU A 163 4.75 -14.19 7.05
C LEU A 163 5.40 -14.36 5.67
N SER A 164 5.29 -13.36 4.78
CA SER A 164 5.98 -13.34 3.48
C SER A 164 7.32 -12.60 3.50
N ASP A 165 7.85 -12.24 4.67
CA ASP A 165 9.10 -11.48 4.76
C ASP A 165 10.31 -12.26 4.20
N PRO A 166 11.29 -11.59 3.54
CA PRO A 166 12.52 -12.25 3.11
C PRO A 166 13.33 -12.87 4.26
N SER A 167 13.19 -12.36 5.49
CA SER A 167 13.90 -12.91 6.65
C SER A 167 13.16 -14.10 7.26
N GLU A 168 13.87 -15.21 7.42
CA GLU A 168 13.36 -16.42 8.07
C GLU A 168 13.03 -16.19 9.56
N ASP A 169 13.91 -15.55 10.32
CA ASP A 169 13.70 -15.27 11.75
C ASP A 169 12.40 -14.49 12.00
N ILE A 170 12.12 -13.52 11.13
CA ILE A 170 10.92 -12.69 11.22
C ILE A 170 9.67 -13.50 10.92
N ARG A 171 9.69 -14.32 9.86
CA ARG A 171 8.57 -15.21 9.53
C ARG A 171 8.30 -16.20 10.66
N LEU A 172 9.35 -16.79 11.24
CA LEU A 172 9.24 -17.76 12.31
C LEU A 172 8.68 -17.13 13.59
N LEU A 173 9.13 -15.91 13.93
CA LEU A 173 8.59 -15.17 15.07
C LEU A 173 7.11 -14.84 14.87
N ALA A 174 6.74 -14.33 13.68
CA ALA A 174 5.36 -14.02 13.35
C ALA A 174 4.47 -15.28 13.42
N TYR A 175 4.93 -16.41 12.88
CA TYR A 175 4.25 -17.69 12.97
C TYR A 175 4.05 -18.12 14.43
N GLY A 176 5.11 -18.10 15.24
CA GLY A 176 5.03 -18.46 16.65
C GLY A 176 4.10 -17.55 17.46
N MET A 177 4.05 -16.25 17.15
CA MET A 177 3.12 -15.32 17.79
C MET A 177 1.66 -15.61 17.43
N LEU A 178 1.36 -15.86 16.16
CA LEU A 178 0.00 -16.22 15.70
C LEU A 178 -0.44 -17.56 16.29
N ASP A 179 0.41 -18.59 16.23
CA ASP A 179 0.15 -19.92 16.78
C ASP A 179 -0.11 -19.88 18.30
N ASN A 180 0.66 -19.08 19.05
CA ASN A 180 0.43 -18.89 20.47
C ASN A 180 -0.93 -18.20 20.77
N GLN A 181 -1.32 -17.22 19.95
CA GLN A 181 -2.62 -16.56 20.09
C GLN A 181 -3.78 -17.52 19.82
N GLU A 182 -3.68 -18.31 18.75
CA GLU A 182 -4.66 -19.32 18.38
C GLU A 182 -4.78 -20.41 19.47
N LYS A 183 -3.66 -21.00 19.89
CA LYS A 183 -3.62 -22.02 20.95
C LYS A 183 -4.22 -21.54 22.27
N ARG A 184 -4.04 -20.26 22.61
CA ARG A 184 -4.64 -19.68 23.81
C ARG A 184 -6.16 -19.68 23.74
N ILE A 185 -6.74 -19.29 22.60
CA ILE A 185 -8.20 -19.28 22.43
C ILE A 185 -8.73 -20.71 22.34
N ASN A 186 -8.07 -21.60 21.59
CA ASN A 186 -8.48 -23.01 21.48
C ASN A 186 -8.46 -23.72 22.84
N ARG A 187 -7.48 -23.44 23.70
CA ARG A 187 -7.48 -23.98 25.07
C ARG A 187 -8.67 -23.48 25.89
N ALA A 188 -9.02 -22.20 25.78
CA ALA A 188 -10.19 -21.65 26.46
C ALA A 188 -11.49 -22.27 25.93
N ILE A 189 -11.57 -22.55 24.62
CA ILE A 189 -12.69 -23.29 24.01
C ILE A 189 -12.78 -24.70 24.58
N ASP A 190 -11.66 -25.44 24.65
CA ASP A 190 -11.63 -26.79 25.20
C ASP A 190 -12.06 -26.86 26.67
N GLU A 191 -11.64 -25.88 27.47
CA GLU A 191 -12.04 -25.73 28.87
C GLU A 191 -13.53 -25.44 29.00
N GLU A 192 -14.06 -24.52 28.18
CA GLU A 192 -15.47 -24.14 28.23
C GLU A 192 -16.39 -25.23 27.64
N LEU A 193 -15.92 -26.01 26.65
CA LEU A 193 -16.64 -27.20 26.16
C LEU A 193 -16.82 -28.25 27.27
N LYS A 194 -15.79 -28.45 28.10
CA LYS A 194 -15.90 -29.32 29.28
C LYS A 194 -16.91 -28.78 30.28
N ALA A 195 -16.89 -27.48 30.57
CA ALA A 195 -17.87 -26.83 31.45
C ALA A 195 -19.30 -26.98 30.93
N PHE A 196 -19.52 -26.72 29.64
CA PHE A 196 -20.81 -26.90 28.96
C PHE A 196 -21.31 -28.35 29.06
N SER A 197 -20.44 -29.32 28.77
CA SER A 197 -20.81 -30.75 28.85
C SER A 197 -21.14 -31.21 30.27
N ALA A 198 -20.43 -30.69 31.28
CA ALA A 198 -20.71 -30.99 32.69
C ALA A 198 -22.06 -30.38 33.12
N ALA A 199 -22.32 -29.12 32.77
CA ALA A 199 -23.60 -28.45 33.05
C ALA A 199 -24.77 -29.19 32.39
N ARG A 200 -24.61 -29.61 31.13
CA ARG A 200 -25.62 -30.41 30.41
C ARG A 200 -25.94 -31.74 31.10
N GLN A 201 -24.93 -32.42 31.65
CA GLN A 201 -25.14 -33.67 32.39
C GLN A 201 -25.89 -33.45 33.71
N THR A 202 -25.66 -32.32 34.39
CA THR A 202 -26.30 -32.01 35.66
C THR A 202 -27.72 -31.45 35.52
N GLU A 203 -27.96 -30.64 34.48
CA GLU A 203 -29.22 -29.93 34.25
C GLU A 203 -30.19 -30.72 33.35
N GLY A 204 -29.70 -31.67 32.57
CA GLY A 204 -30.49 -32.47 31.63
C GLY A 204 -30.65 -31.80 30.26
N ASP A 205 -31.04 -32.60 29.25
CA ASP A 205 -31.12 -32.15 27.84
C ASP A 205 -32.45 -31.45 27.48
N GLU A 206 -33.50 -31.60 28.29
CA GLU A 206 -34.84 -31.08 27.93
C GLU A 206 -34.92 -29.55 27.98
N THR A 207 -34.29 -28.94 28.99
CA THR A 207 -34.30 -27.48 29.17
C THR A 207 -32.91 -27.00 29.60
N PRO A 208 -32.21 -26.21 28.76
CA PRO A 208 -30.93 -25.62 29.15
C PRO A 208 -31.07 -24.79 30.43
N GLY A 209 -30.40 -25.20 31.49
CA GLY A 209 -30.33 -24.45 32.73
C GLY A 209 -29.31 -23.31 32.64
N THR A 210 -29.18 -22.57 33.74
CA THR A 210 -28.37 -21.35 33.77
C THR A 210 -26.89 -21.63 33.48
N GLY A 211 -26.31 -22.70 34.04
CA GLY A 211 -24.90 -23.02 33.83
C GLY A 211 -24.61 -23.40 32.38
N MET A 212 -25.51 -24.15 31.75
CA MET A 212 -25.41 -24.49 30.33
C MET A 212 -25.49 -23.25 29.43
N LEU A 213 -26.38 -22.30 29.75
CA LEU A 213 -26.53 -21.05 28.99
C LEU A 213 -25.33 -20.12 29.15
N GLU A 214 -24.76 -20.00 30.35
CA GLU A 214 -23.56 -19.21 30.59
C GLU A 214 -22.36 -19.77 29.82
N ALA A 215 -22.16 -21.09 29.84
CA ALA A 215 -21.11 -21.75 29.10
C ALA A 215 -21.31 -21.62 27.58
N ALA A 216 -22.55 -21.75 27.10
CA ALA A 216 -22.89 -21.50 25.70
C ALA A 216 -22.54 -20.06 25.27
N GLN A 217 -22.88 -19.06 26.09
CA GLN A 217 -22.56 -17.67 25.76
C GLN A 217 -21.04 -17.47 25.63
N ARG A 218 -20.26 -18.04 26.56
CA ARG A 218 -18.79 -17.98 26.51
C ARG A 218 -18.22 -18.69 25.29
N LEU A 219 -18.75 -19.86 24.93
CA LEU A 219 -18.36 -20.55 23.69
C LEU A 219 -18.65 -19.70 22.46
N SER A 220 -19.85 -19.10 22.39
CA SER A 220 -20.20 -18.15 21.32
C SER A 220 -19.17 -17.02 21.21
N ASP A 221 -18.78 -16.42 22.34
CA ASP A 221 -17.80 -15.34 22.36
C ASP A 221 -16.38 -15.80 21.97
N LEU A 222 -15.93 -16.95 22.44
CA LEU A 222 -14.60 -17.50 22.13
C LEU A 222 -14.46 -17.87 20.65
N TYR A 223 -15.45 -18.55 20.07
CA TYR A 223 -15.46 -18.84 18.64
C TYR A 223 -15.52 -17.56 17.80
N TRP A 224 -16.30 -16.57 18.22
CA TRP A 224 -16.29 -15.26 17.56
C TRP A 224 -14.92 -14.59 17.65
N GLU A 225 -14.20 -14.74 18.77
CA GLU A 225 -12.90 -14.11 18.95
C GLU A 225 -11.86 -14.65 17.96
N LEU A 226 -11.93 -15.93 17.58
CA LEU A 226 -11.10 -16.49 16.49
C LEU A 226 -11.32 -15.76 15.17
N VAL A 227 -12.58 -15.46 14.84
CA VAL A 227 -12.96 -14.74 13.61
C VAL A 227 -12.57 -13.26 13.71
N TYR A 228 -12.87 -12.62 14.84
CA TYR A 228 -12.66 -11.20 15.06
C TYR A 228 -11.19 -10.79 15.12
N GLN A 229 -10.33 -11.69 15.60
CA GLN A 229 -8.88 -11.50 15.60
C GLN A 229 -8.22 -11.96 14.29
N ASP A 230 -8.97 -12.43 13.29
CA ASP A 230 -8.40 -12.99 12.05
C ASP A 230 -7.40 -14.14 12.33
N LEU A 231 -7.71 -14.99 13.30
CA LEU A 231 -6.90 -16.17 13.63
C LEU A 231 -7.38 -17.40 12.85
N ALA A 232 -8.68 -17.55 12.66
CA ALA A 232 -9.27 -18.59 11.82
C ALA A 232 -9.40 -18.12 10.35
N GLN A 233 -9.00 -18.98 9.39
CA GLN A 233 -9.09 -18.72 7.95
C GLN A 233 -9.72 -19.89 7.19
N GLY A 234 -10.28 -19.62 6.01
CA GLY A 234 -10.92 -20.63 5.17
C GLY A 234 -11.94 -21.46 5.95
N ASP A 235 -11.88 -22.78 5.79
CA ASP A 235 -12.79 -23.72 6.43
C ASP A 235 -12.85 -23.59 7.96
N LEU A 236 -11.72 -23.25 8.62
CA LEU A 236 -11.70 -23.06 10.08
C LEU A 236 -12.50 -21.81 10.48
N ARG A 237 -12.48 -20.77 9.64
CA ARG A 237 -13.28 -19.56 9.86
C ARG A 237 -14.77 -19.88 9.77
N ASP A 238 -15.17 -20.62 8.74
CA ASP A 238 -16.56 -20.99 8.52
C ASP A 238 -17.07 -21.89 9.65
N TYR A 239 -16.24 -22.84 10.09
CA TYR A 239 -16.51 -23.65 11.27
C TYR A 239 -16.69 -22.79 12.54
N ALA A 240 -15.78 -21.85 12.80
CA ALA A 240 -15.88 -20.97 13.97
C ALA A 240 -17.13 -20.07 13.94
N ILE A 241 -17.51 -19.56 12.76
CA ILE A 241 -18.77 -18.82 12.59
C ILE A 241 -19.97 -19.71 12.90
N GLY A 242 -20.00 -20.93 12.35
CA GLY A 242 -21.07 -21.89 12.58
C GLY A 242 -21.24 -22.25 14.05
N GLU A 243 -20.14 -22.54 14.75
CA GLU A 243 -20.17 -22.86 16.18
C GLU A 243 -20.56 -21.66 17.03
N SER A 244 -20.02 -20.47 16.74
CA SER A 244 -20.40 -19.24 17.43
C SER A 244 -21.91 -18.98 17.29
N ARG A 245 -22.45 -19.14 16.08
CA ARG A 245 -23.88 -19.03 15.79
C ARG A 245 -24.70 -20.05 16.56
N ARG A 246 -24.31 -21.33 16.54
CA ARG A 246 -25.01 -22.41 17.24
C ARG A 246 -25.21 -22.12 18.73
N TYR A 247 -24.13 -21.68 19.40
CA TYR A 247 -24.20 -21.35 20.81
C TYR A 247 -24.93 -20.03 21.09
N CYS A 248 -24.80 -19.03 20.20
CA CYS A 248 -25.54 -17.78 20.31
C CYS A 248 -27.06 -18.01 20.22
N GLU A 249 -27.51 -18.80 19.25
CA GLU A 249 -28.92 -19.17 19.06
C GLU A 249 -29.45 -20.00 20.25
N LEU A 250 -28.63 -20.90 20.80
CA LEU A 250 -28.98 -21.65 22.01
C LEU A 250 -29.30 -20.69 23.18
N VAL A 251 -28.49 -19.66 23.39
CA VAL A 251 -28.75 -18.68 24.46
C VAL A 251 -29.99 -17.84 24.16
N LEU A 252 -30.12 -17.36 22.93
CA LEU A 252 -31.27 -16.55 22.49
C LEU A 252 -32.60 -17.33 22.54
N SER A 253 -32.58 -18.66 22.47
CA SER A 253 -33.78 -19.50 22.65
C SER A 253 -34.43 -19.36 24.03
N ARG A 254 -33.64 -19.01 25.05
CA ARG A 254 -34.09 -18.77 26.43
C ARG A 254 -34.09 -17.29 26.81
N GLN A 255 -33.23 -16.51 26.17
CA GLN A 255 -33.06 -15.08 26.43
C GLN A 255 -33.23 -14.25 25.14
N PRO A 256 -34.42 -14.25 24.51
CA PRO A 256 -34.64 -13.58 23.22
C PRO A 256 -34.44 -12.05 23.30
N ASP A 257 -34.54 -11.49 24.51
CA ASP A 257 -34.40 -10.06 24.78
C ASP A 257 -32.96 -9.63 25.11
N ASN A 258 -31.98 -10.53 24.95
CA ASN A 258 -30.57 -10.21 25.11
C ASN A 258 -30.08 -9.37 23.91
N ALA A 259 -30.13 -8.04 24.05
CA ALA A 259 -29.79 -7.12 22.97
C ALA A 259 -28.35 -7.29 22.42
N PRO A 260 -27.30 -7.42 23.26
CA PRO A 260 -25.94 -7.70 22.79
C PRO A 260 -25.81 -8.98 21.97
N LEU A 261 -26.49 -10.06 22.35
CA LEU A 261 -26.46 -11.31 21.59
C LEU A 261 -27.25 -11.23 20.28
N ASN A 262 -28.33 -10.45 20.21
CA ASN A 262 -28.99 -10.19 18.93
C ASN A 262 -28.06 -9.44 17.95
N LEU A 263 -27.25 -8.49 18.44
CA LEU A 263 -26.22 -7.84 17.61
C LEU A 263 -25.14 -8.84 17.17
N ARG A 264 -24.70 -9.74 18.07
CA ARG A 264 -23.74 -10.81 17.74
C ARG A 264 -24.29 -11.73 16.65
N LEU A 265 -25.54 -12.18 16.80
CA LEU A 265 -26.23 -13.01 15.83
C LEU A 265 -26.30 -12.34 14.46
N GLY A 266 -26.67 -11.05 14.42
CA GLY A 266 -26.68 -10.30 13.17
C GLY A 266 -25.32 -10.29 12.47
N ARG A 267 -24.22 -10.09 13.22
CA ARG A 267 -22.86 -10.14 12.67
C ARG A 267 -22.49 -11.54 12.16
N LEU A 268 -22.84 -12.58 12.90
CA LEU A 268 -22.57 -13.97 12.50
C LEU A 268 -23.32 -14.35 11.22
N LEU A 269 -24.58 -13.96 11.11
CA LEU A 269 -25.42 -14.19 9.92
C LEU A 269 -24.88 -13.40 8.72
N HIS A 270 -24.48 -12.15 8.94
CA HIS A 270 -23.88 -11.31 7.92
C HIS A 270 -22.57 -11.91 7.37
N GLU A 271 -21.67 -12.35 8.25
CA GLU A 271 -20.42 -13.02 7.88
C GLU A 271 -20.64 -14.36 7.17
N ALA A 272 -21.78 -15.02 7.41
CA ALA A 272 -22.20 -16.23 6.72
C ALA A 272 -22.93 -15.97 5.39
N GLY A 273 -23.15 -14.69 5.02
CA GLY A 273 -23.85 -14.28 3.80
C GLY A 273 -25.38 -14.28 3.89
N ASP A 274 -25.96 -14.52 5.06
CA ASP A 274 -27.42 -14.48 5.29
C ASP A 274 -27.87 -13.04 5.65
N VAL A 275 -27.89 -12.19 4.62
CA VAL A 275 -28.14 -10.74 4.72
C VAL A 275 -29.55 -10.43 5.27
N ASP A 276 -30.55 -11.25 4.94
CA ASP A 276 -31.95 -11.05 5.37
C ASP A 276 -32.13 -11.39 6.86
N ALA A 277 -31.57 -12.51 7.30
CA ALA A 277 -31.61 -12.87 8.72
C ALA A 277 -30.75 -11.89 9.55
N ALA A 278 -29.62 -11.43 9.01
CA ALA A 278 -28.77 -10.43 9.67
C ALA A 278 -29.51 -9.12 9.93
N GLU A 279 -30.23 -8.59 8.94
CA GLU A 279 -31.04 -7.37 9.10
C GLU A 279 -32.10 -7.53 10.20
N THR A 280 -32.76 -8.69 10.24
CA THR A 280 -33.77 -9.00 11.28
C THR A 280 -33.16 -8.97 12.68
N ALA A 281 -31.97 -9.56 12.85
CA ALA A 281 -31.26 -9.58 14.12
C ALA A 281 -30.78 -8.18 14.53
N TYR A 282 -30.28 -7.35 13.60
CA TYR A 282 -29.91 -5.96 13.87
C TYR A 282 -31.11 -5.09 14.26
N GLN A 283 -32.26 -5.26 13.59
CA GLN A 283 -33.50 -4.58 13.97
C GLN A 283 -33.96 -4.97 15.38
N ARG A 284 -33.89 -6.26 15.73
CA ARG A 284 -34.21 -6.75 17.07
C ARG A 284 -33.27 -6.16 18.11
N ALA A 285 -31.96 -6.18 17.86
CA ALA A 285 -30.94 -5.58 18.73
C ALA A 285 -31.24 -4.10 19.02
N ARG A 286 -31.63 -3.33 18.00
CA ARG A 286 -31.99 -1.91 18.11
C ARG A 286 -33.30 -1.71 18.88
N ALA A 287 -34.32 -2.55 18.61
CA ALA A 287 -35.61 -2.51 19.31
C ALA A 287 -35.47 -2.82 20.81
N LEU A 288 -34.49 -3.65 21.19
CA LEU A 288 -34.14 -3.95 22.58
C LEU A 288 -33.28 -2.85 23.25
N GLY A 289 -33.05 -1.72 22.57
CA GLY A 289 -32.43 -0.53 23.15
C GLY A 289 -30.92 -0.38 22.94
N LEU A 290 -30.29 -1.17 22.08
CA LEU A 290 -28.89 -0.91 21.75
C LEU A 290 -28.72 0.45 21.05
N PRO A 291 -27.67 1.23 21.40
CA PRO A 291 -27.42 2.52 20.77
C PRO A 291 -27.28 2.39 19.25
N ALA A 292 -27.90 3.32 18.52
CA ALA A 292 -27.85 3.39 17.06
C ALA A 292 -26.39 3.36 16.55
N THR A 293 -25.47 4.03 17.25
CA THR A 293 -24.03 4.04 16.93
C THR A 293 -23.35 2.67 16.90
N ARG A 294 -23.94 1.64 17.54
CA ARG A 294 -23.42 0.27 17.52
C ARG A 294 -24.04 -0.61 16.44
N VAL A 295 -25.22 -0.25 15.92
CA VAL A 295 -26.03 -1.09 15.02
C VAL A 295 -26.07 -0.54 13.61
N LEU A 296 -26.28 0.78 13.45
CA LEU A 296 -26.41 1.43 12.14
C LEU A 296 -25.23 1.21 11.20
N PRO A 297 -23.95 1.14 11.64
CA PRO A 297 -22.85 0.86 10.73
C PRO A 297 -23.05 -0.46 9.97
N TYR A 298 -23.51 -1.50 10.66
CA TYR A 298 -23.76 -2.82 10.05
C TYR A 298 -25.01 -2.81 9.16
N GLN A 299 -26.08 -2.13 9.55
CA GLN A 299 -27.27 -2.01 8.69
C GLN A 299 -26.96 -1.21 7.40
N ALA A 300 -26.10 -0.20 7.50
CA ALA A 300 -25.66 0.55 6.33
C ALA A 300 -24.78 -0.28 5.39
N GLU A 301 -23.96 -1.17 5.95
CA GLU A 301 -23.19 -2.16 5.19
C GLU A 301 -24.11 -3.13 4.44
N LEU A 302 -25.15 -3.67 5.08
CA LEU A 302 -26.15 -4.51 4.39
C LEU A 302 -26.87 -3.75 3.26
N CYS A 303 -27.24 -2.48 3.48
CA CYS A 303 -27.79 -1.63 2.42
C CYS A 303 -26.80 -1.48 1.25
N PHE A 304 -25.53 -1.26 1.53
CA PHE A 304 -24.49 -1.13 0.50
C PHE A 304 -24.31 -2.42 -0.31
N GLU A 305 -24.25 -3.58 0.36
CA GLU A 305 -24.15 -4.90 -0.28
C GLU A 305 -25.35 -5.18 -1.20
N ARG A 306 -26.56 -4.82 -0.76
CA ARG A 306 -27.80 -4.90 -1.56
C ARG A 306 -27.88 -3.85 -2.68
N ARG A 307 -26.88 -2.96 -2.79
CA ARG A 307 -26.88 -1.77 -3.68
C ARG A 307 -28.01 -0.78 -3.39
N ASP A 308 -28.60 -0.82 -2.20
CA ASP A 308 -29.51 0.19 -1.69
C ASP A 308 -28.70 1.37 -1.12
N PHE A 309 -28.12 2.15 -2.03
CA PHE A 309 -27.30 3.30 -1.67
C PHE A 309 -28.12 4.42 -1.00
N ALA A 310 -29.42 4.51 -1.29
CA ALA A 310 -30.32 5.46 -0.65
C ALA A 310 -30.51 5.10 0.83
N GLY A 311 -30.73 3.82 1.13
CA GLY A 311 -30.78 3.31 2.50
C GLY A 311 -29.48 3.51 3.26
N ALA A 312 -28.34 3.16 2.65
CA ALA A 312 -27.02 3.37 3.25
C ALA A 312 -26.77 4.85 3.59
N ARG A 313 -27.08 5.76 2.65
CA ARG A 313 -26.97 7.21 2.86
C ARG A 313 -27.84 7.70 4.01
N ARG A 314 -29.09 7.26 4.09
CA ARG A 314 -30.01 7.62 5.18
C ARG A 314 -29.45 7.23 6.55
N LEU A 315 -28.93 6.00 6.68
CA LEU A 315 -28.35 5.50 7.94
C LEU A 315 -27.05 6.25 8.29
N MET A 316 -26.24 6.62 7.30
CA MET A 316 -25.04 7.44 7.53
C MET A 316 -25.36 8.87 7.96
N LEU A 317 -26.44 9.48 7.43
CA LEU A 317 -26.93 10.78 7.90
C LEU A 317 -27.42 10.71 9.35
N GLU A 318 -28.11 9.64 9.73
CA GLU A 318 -28.50 9.41 11.12
C GLU A 318 -27.26 9.26 12.03
N LEU A 319 -26.22 8.55 11.57
CA LEU A 319 -24.94 8.44 12.27
C LEU A 319 -24.18 9.77 12.39
N ALA A 320 -24.30 10.67 11.41
CA ALA A 320 -23.62 11.96 11.41
C ALA A 320 -24.08 12.88 12.55
N ASN A 321 -25.32 12.69 13.03
CA ASN A 321 -25.85 13.44 14.17
C ASN A 321 -25.12 13.12 15.49
N TRP A 322 -24.29 12.08 15.53
CA TRP A 322 -23.53 11.68 16.71
C TRP A 322 -22.12 12.29 16.68
N GLY A 323 -21.83 13.16 17.65
CA GLY A 323 -20.66 14.05 17.64
C GLY A 323 -19.27 13.41 17.74
N SER A 324 -19.13 12.10 17.97
CA SER A 324 -17.81 11.47 18.23
C SER A 324 -17.64 10.05 17.70
N LEU A 325 -17.63 9.89 16.37
CA LEU A 325 -17.26 8.63 15.70
C LEU A 325 -15.99 8.80 14.83
N PRO A 326 -14.80 9.00 15.42
CA PRO A 326 -13.59 9.37 14.68
C PRO A 326 -13.17 8.33 13.63
N ARG A 327 -13.38 7.04 13.89
CA ARG A 327 -13.08 5.96 12.93
C ARG A 327 -14.06 5.90 11.76
N LEU A 328 -15.33 6.26 11.99
CA LEU A 328 -16.36 6.24 10.95
C LEU A 328 -16.47 7.58 10.21
N ARG A 329 -15.82 8.65 10.70
CA ARG A 329 -15.84 9.99 10.11
C ARG A 329 -15.58 10.00 8.60
N PRO A 330 -14.59 9.29 8.04
CA PRO A 330 -14.35 9.30 6.59
C PRO A 330 -15.53 8.74 5.80
N VAL A 331 -16.12 7.64 6.28
CA VAL A 331 -17.27 6.98 5.63
C VAL A 331 -18.53 7.83 5.77
N ILE A 332 -18.78 8.37 6.97
CA ILE A 332 -19.89 9.29 7.20
C ILE A 332 -19.80 10.47 6.23
N ASN A 333 -18.64 11.16 6.18
CA ASN A 333 -18.44 12.30 5.28
C ASN A 333 -18.68 11.91 3.81
N TYR A 334 -18.20 10.75 3.36
CA TYR A 334 -18.42 10.29 1.98
C TYR A 334 -19.91 10.20 1.62
N TRP A 335 -20.75 9.71 2.54
CA TRP A 335 -22.19 9.56 2.30
C TRP A 335 -22.99 10.85 2.56
N THR A 336 -22.50 11.73 3.45
CA THR A 336 -23.21 12.97 3.81
C THR A 336 -22.84 14.16 2.94
N ASP A 337 -21.59 14.26 2.48
CA ASP A 337 -21.15 15.34 1.60
C ASP A 337 -21.75 15.13 0.20
N SER A 338 -22.74 15.95 -0.13
CA SER A 338 -23.20 16.14 -1.49
C SER A 338 -22.13 16.91 -2.26
N ARG A 339 -21.36 16.22 -3.11
CA ARG A 339 -20.74 16.87 -4.27
C ARG A 339 -21.73 16.96 -5.42
#